data_AF-A0A380DPV8-F1
#
_entry.id   AF-A0A380DPV8-F1
#
_cell.length_a   1.000
_cell.length_b   1.000
_cell.length_c   1.000
_cell.angle_alpha   90.00
_cell.angle_beta   90.00
_cell.angle_gamma   90.00
#
_symmetry.space_group_name_H-M   'P 1'
#
loop_
_entity.id
_entity.type
_entity.pdbx_description
1 polymer ?
#
loop_
_entity_poly.entity_id
_entity_poly.type
_entity_poly.pdbx_seq_one_letter_code
_entity_poly.pdbx_strand_id
1 'polypeptide(L)'
;MGRANECGILEDPYAAPPEDAFDLTNALEETPDTADEIILTFVKGIPVQIDGKTYELDDLILTLNALAGKHGIGRIDHVENRLVGIKSREIYEAPAAEVILKAHKALETITLTKDVAHFKPIMRSNLLNNYTMDFGSHL
;
A
#
# COMPACT_ATOMS: atom_id res chain seq x y z
N MET A 1 1.31 7.14 6.24
CA MET A 1 1.03 5.80 5.71
C MET A 1 -0.34 5.83 5.08
N GLY A 2 -0.40 6.11 3.78
CA GLY A 2 -1.64 6.15 2.99
C GLY A 2 -2.76 7.10 3.43
N ARG A 3 -3.85 7.08 2.66
CA ARG A 3 -5.10 7.82 2.86
C ARG A 3 -6.28 6.91 2.52
N ALA A 4 -7.42 7.11 3.17
CA ALA A 4 -8.68 6.39 2.91
C ALA A 4 -9.82 7.40 2.78
N ASN A 5 -10.71 7.21 1.81
CA ASN A 5 -11.91 8.00 1.61
C ASN A 5 -13.11 7.08 1.38
N GLU A 6 -14.24 7.47 1.95
CA GLU A 6 -15.50 6.73 1.92
C GLU A 6 -16.70 7.69 1.97
N CYS A 7 -17.90 7.12 1.91
CA CYS A 7 -19.19 7.81 2.00
C CYS A 7 -19.54 8.69 0.78
N GLY A 8 -20.78 9.19 0.76
CA GLY A 8 -21.27 10.07 -0.30
C GLY A 8 -21.35 9.36 -1.65
N ILE A 9 -20.80 9.99 -2.71
CA ILE A 9 -20.82 9.40 -4.05
C ILE A 9 -20.07 8.05 -4.13
N LEU A 10 -19.14 7.79 -3.21
CA LEU A 10 -18.36 6.56 -3.17
C LEU A 10 -19.19 5.35 -2.71
N GLU A 11 -20.37 5.56 -2.10
CA GLU A 11 -21.27 4.47 -1.70
C GLU A 11 -21.91 3.75 -2.88
N ASP A 12 -22.04 4.42 -4.04
CA ASP A 12 -22.52 3.78 -5.27
C ASP A 12 -21.36 3.03 -5.96
N PRO A 13 -21.34 1.68 -5.97
CA PRO A 13 -20.25 0.91 -6.56
C PRO A 13 -20.17 1.05 -8.09
N TYR A 14 -21.20 1.59 -8.74
CA TYR A 14 -21.18 1.86 -10.18
C TYR A 14 -20.65 3.25 -10.52
N ALA A 15 -20.52 4.14 -9.53
CA ALA A 15 -19.90 5.45 -9.71
C ALA A 15 -18.38 5.33 -9.68
N ALA A 16 -17.70 5.85 -10.70
CA ALA A 16 -16.25 6.01 -10.67
C ALA A 16 -15.86 6.98 -9.53
N PRO A 17 -14.75 6.76 -8.81
CA PRO A 17 -14.28 7.70 -7.81
C PRO A 17 -14.01 9.07 -8.46
N PRO A 18 -14.54 10.18 -7.92
CA PRO A 18 -14.19 11.51 -8.41
C PRO A 18 -12.72 11.83 -8.09
N GLU A 19 -12.12 12.76 -8.83
CA GLU A 19 -10.69 13.05 -8.70
C GLU A 19 -10.33 13.66 -7.32
N ASP A 20 -11.25 14.36 -6.66
CA ASP A 20 -11.07 14.89 -5.30
C ASP A 20 -11.06 13.79 -4.21
N ALA A 21 -11.38 12.54 -4.58
CA ALA A 21 -11.11 11.37 -3.74
C ALA A 21 -9.62 11.03 -3.66
N PHE A 22 -8.74 11.70 -4.41
CA PHE A 22 -7.29 11.48 -4.41
C PHE A 22 -6.54 12.76 -4.03
N ASP A 23 -5.46 12.63 -3.28
CA ASP A 23 -4.62 13.75 -2.81
C ASP A 23 -3.12 13.40 -2.80
N LEU A 24 -2.81 12.10 -2.61
CA LEU A 24 -1.42 11.62 -2.59
C LEU A 24 -0.91 11.20 -3.97
N THR A 25 -1.81 11.00 -4.94
CA THR A 25 -1.51 10.42 -6.25
C THR A 25 -2.06 11.25 -7.39
N ASN A 26 -1.32 11.37 -8.49
CA ASN A 26 -1.82 12.00 -9.72
C ASN A 26 -2.75 11.05 -10.48
N ALA A 27 -3.72 11.62 -11.20
CA ALA A 27 -4.46 10.87 -12.22
C ALA A 27 -3.49 10.32 -13.26
N LEU A 28 -3.78 9.14 -13.83
CA LEU A 28 -2.88 8.50 -14.79
C LEU A 28 -2.60 9.39 -16.01
N GLU A 29 -3.60 10.14 -16.44
CA GLU A 29 -3.53 11.12 -17.53
C GLU A 29 -2.61 12.32 -17.22
N GLU A 30 -2.29 12.56 -15.94
CA GLU A 30 -1.42 13.63 -15.45
C GLU A 30 -0.05 13.11 -14.98
N THR A 31 0.22 11.81 -15.18
CA THR A 31 1.54 11.23 -14.86
C THR A 31 2.58 11.53 -15.94
N PRO A 32 3.89 11.54 -15.60
CA PRO A 32 4.93 11.73 -16.59
C PRO A 32 5.01 10.59 -17.61
N ASP A 33 5.28 10.92 -18.87
CA ASP A 33 5.55 9.93 -19.94
C ASP A 33 6.90 9.21 -19.79
N THR A 34 7.76 9.69 -18.89
CA THR A 34 9.09 9.13 -18.64
C THR A 34 9.13 8.44 -17.28
N ALA A 35 9.57 7.18 -17.26
CA ALA A 35 9.75 6.45 -16.02
C ALA A 35 10.89 7.04 -15.17
N ASP A 36 10.66 7.08 -13.85
CA ASP A 36 11.72 7.31 -12.87
C ASP A 36 12.25 5.94 -12.39
N GLU A 37 13.57 5.78 -12.36
CA GLU A 37 14.24 4.61 -11.77
C GLU A 37 14.78 4.97 -10.39
N ILE A 38 14.55 4.09 -9.41
CA ILE A 38 15.06 4.24 -8.04
C ILE A 38 15.72 2.96 -7.54
N ILE A 39 16.71 3.10 -6.68
CA ILE A 39 17.34 2.01 -5.94
C ILE A 39 16.91 2.08 -4.48
N LEU A 40 16.12 1.09 -4.04
CA LEU A 40 15.69 0.97 -2.65
C LEU A 40 16.57 -0.05 -1.91
N THR A 41 17.33 0.40 -0.92
CA THR A 41 18.20 -0.47 -0.11
C THR A 41 17.50 -0.91 1.16
N PHE A 42 17.60 -2.21 1.47
CA PHE A 42 17.03 -2.81 2.68
C PHE A 42 18.12 -3.34 3.61
N VAL A 43 17.89 -3.21 4.91
CA VAL A 43 18.68 -3.87 5.96
C VAL A 43 17.73 -4.66 6.85
N LYS A 44 17.92 -5.98 6.93
CA LYS A 44 17.08 -6.90 7.72
C LYS A 44 15.57 -6.76 7.40
N GLY A 45 15.24 -6.53 6.13
CA GLY A 45 13.86 -6.36 5.65
C GLY A 45 13.27 -4.96 5.84
N ILE A 46 14.02 -4.01 6.40
CA ILE A 46 13.58 -2.62 6.58
C ILE A 46 14.22 -1.75 5.49
N PRO A 47 13.46 -0.95 4.72
CA PRO A 47 14.04 0.00 3.77
C PRO A 47 14.77 1.12 4.52
N VAL A 48 15.98 1.46 4.09
CA VAL A 48 16.86 2.43 4.79
C VAL A 48 17.46 3.49 3.88
N GLN A 49 17.50 3.26 2.56
CA GLN A 49 18.06 4.22 1.59
C GLN A 49 17.28 4.26 0.29
N ILE A 50 17.22 5.44 -0.33
CA ILE A 50 16.78 5.65 -1.72
C ILE A 50 17.96 6.26 -2.47
N ASP A 51 18.37 5.64 -3.59
CA ASP A 51 19.48 6.07 -4.43
C ASP A 51 20.79 6.30 -3.64
N GLY A 52 21.04 5.41 -2.68
CA GLY A 52 22.23 5.43 -1.81
C GLY A 52 22.21 6.49 -0.71
N LYS A 53 21.19 7.35 -0.65
CA LYS A 53 20.99 8.30 0.45
C LYS A 53 20.22 7.67 1.59
N THR A 54 20.72 7.80 2.81
CA THR A 54 20.06 7.32 4.03
C THR A 54 18.95 8.27 4.49
N TYR A 55 17.86 7.68 4.98
CA TYR A 55 16.70 8.38 5.51
C TYR A 55 16.28 7.74 6.85
N GLU A 56 15.68 8.55 7.73
CA GLU A 56 14.80 8.00 8.76
C GLU A 56 13.55 7.40 8.10
N LEU A 57 12.92 6.41 8.75
CA LEU A 57 11.89 5.59 8.09
C LEU A 57 10.66 6.40 7.67
N ASP A 58 10.24 7.37 8.48
CA ASP A 58 9.14 8.28 8.18
C ASP A 58 9.45 9.18 6.98
N ASP A 59 10.64 9.79 6.94
CA ASP A 59 11.09 10.60 5.81
C ASP A 59 11.21 9.76 4.52
N LEU A 60 11.66 8.51 4.62
CA LEU A 60 11.72 7.57 3.51
C LEU A 60 10.31 7.30 2.95
N ILE A 61 9.34 7.04 3.83
CA ILE A 61 7.95 6.80 3.45
C ILE A 61 7.35 8.04 2.78
N LEU A 62 7.59 9.24 3.31
CA LEU A 62 7.11 10.48 2.71
C LEU A 62 7.75 10.74 1.33
N THR A 63 9.05 10.47 1.20
CA THR A 63 9.78 10.59 -0.07
C THR A 63 9.21 9.62 -1.11
N LEU A 64 8.98 8.36 -0.74
CA LEU A 64 8.38 7.37 -1.63
C LEU A 64 6.91 7.69 -1.95
N ASN A 65 6.16 8.29 -1.04
CA ASN A 65 4.79 8.74 -1.34
C ASN A 65 4.79 9.78 -2.46
N ALA A 66 5.67 10.77 -2.38
CA ALA A 66 5.78 11.79 -3.42
C ALA A 66 6.26 11.20 -4.76
N LEU A 67 7.29 10.36 -4.74
CA LEU A 67 7.83 9.73 -5.96
C LEU A 67 6.80 8.81 -6.63
N ALA A 68 6.21 7.87 -5.88
CA ALA A 68 5.23 6.94 -6.43
C ALA A 68 3.91 7.63 -6.78
N GLY A 69 3.49 8.61 -5.97
CA GLY A 69 2.28 9.39 -6.17
C GLY A 69 2.30 10.23 -7.46
N LYS A 70 3.46 10.82 -7.79
CA LYS A 70 3.70 11.49 -9.08
C LYS A 70 3.40 10.58 -10.29
N HIS A 71 3.56 9.26 -10.14
CA HIS A 71 3.30 8.25 -11.16
C HIS A 71 1.95 7.53 -10.99
N GLY A 72 1.04 8.06 -10.17
CA GLY A 72 -0.30 7.49 -9.97
C GLY A 72 -0.32 6.13 -9.27
N ILE A 73 0.79 5.72 -8.66
CA ILE A 73 0.93 4.39 -8.05
C ILE A 73 0.20 4.36 -6.71
N GLY A 74 -0.57 3.30 -6.48
CA GLY A 74 -1.16 3.00 -5.17
C GLY A 74 -2.59 3.50 -4.96
N ARG A 75 -3.32 3.88 -6.02
CA ARG A 75 -4.78 4.05 -5.99
C ARG A 75 -5.46 2.67 -5.91
N ILE A 76 -6.33 2.46 -4.93
CA ILE A 76 -7.02 1.18 -4.68
C ILE A 76 -8.51 1.48 -4.48
N ASP A 77 -9.38 0.86 -5.27
CA ASP A 77 -10.83 0.88 -5.09
C ASP A 77 -11.27 -0.50 -4.60
N HIS A 78 -11.79 -0.55 -3.37
CA HIS A 78 -12.07 -1.82 -2.72
C HIS A 78 -13.43 -1.85 -2.03
N VAL A 79 -14.16 -2.95 -2.21
CA VAL A 79 -15.35 -3.26 -1.42
C VAL A 79 -15.00 -4.32 -0.40
N GLU A 80 -15.05 -3.95 0.88
CA GLU A 80 -14.68 -4.80 2.00
C GLU A 80 -15.86 -5.19 2.88
N ASN A 81 -15.71 -6.28 3.62
CA ASN A 81 -16.67 -6.67 4.64
C ASN A 81 -16.26 -6.05 5.97
N ARG A 82 -17.14 -5.24 6.55
CA ARG A 82 -16.94 -4.71 7.90
C ARG A 82 -17.37 -5.72 8.93
N LEU A 83 -16.78 -5.61 10.12
CA LEU A 83 -17.08 -6.47 11.26
C LEU A 83 -18.56 -6.49 11.62
N VAL A 84 -19.26 -5.36 11.49
CA VAL A 84 -20.69 -5.22 11.78
C VAL A 84 -21.60 -5.90 10.74
N GLY A 85 -21.04 -6.63 9.78
CA GLY A 85 -21.79 -7.44 8.81
C GLY A 85 -22.26 -6.69 7.57
N ILE A 86 -21.80 -5.45 7.37
CA ILE A 86 -22.09 -4.66 6.16
C ILE A 86 -20.90 -4.69 5.19
N LYS A 87 -21.18 -4.41 3.92
CA LYS A 87 -20.12 -4.09 2.95
C LYS A 87 -19.89 -2.59 2.92
N SER A 88 -18.64 -2.17 2.86
CA SER A 88 -18.25 -0.77 2.63
C SER A 88 -17.38 -0.69 1.39
N ARG A 89 -17.59 0.35 0.57
CA ARG A 89 -16.68 0.67 -0.53
C ARG A 89 -15.75 1.79 -0.05
N GLU A 90 -14.45 1.56 -0.18
CA GLU A 90 -13.41 2.47 0.26
C GLU A 90 -12.38 2.68 -0.84
N ILE A 91 -11.98 3.95 -0.99
CA ILE A 91 -10.93 4.36 -1.90
C ILE A 91 -9.68 4.66 -1.08
N TYR A 92 -8.61 3.92 -1.34
CA TYR A 92 -7.35 4.06 -0.64
C TYR A 92 -6.26 4.61 -1.55
N GLU A 93 -5.33 5.36 -0.97
CA GLU A 93 -4.06 5.75 -1.57
C GLU A 93 -2.93 5.20 -0.70
N ALA A 94 -2.05 4.37 -1.24
CA ALA A 94 -0.91 3.82 -0.49
C ALA A 94 0.39 3.76 -1.32
N PRO A 95 0.91 4.89 -1.84
CA PRO A 95 1.95 4.87 -2.87
C PRO A 95 3.27 4.26 -2.38
N ALA A 96 3.79 4.73 -1.24
CA ALA A 96 5.02 4.19 -0.67
C ALA A 96 4.88 2.71 -0.27
N ALA A 97 3.72 2.33 0.27
CA ALA A 97 3.48 0.96 0.72
C ALA A 97 3.51 -0.01 -0.47
N GLU A 98 2.89 0.36 -1.60
CA GLU A 98 2.91 -0.45 -2.83
C GLU A 98 4.34 -0.66 -3.34
N VAL A 99 5.14 0.40 -3.40
CA VAL A 99 6.56 0.32 -3.82
C VAL A 99 7.36 -0.57 -2.86
N ILE A 100 7.27 -0.32 -1.54
CA ILE A 100 8.02 -1.07 -0.53
C ILE A 100 7.63 -2.55 -0.55
N LEU A 101 6.33 -2.88 -0.61
CA LEU A 101 5.85 -4.26 -0.62
C LEU A 101 6.34 -4.99 -1.87
N LYS A 102 6.29 -4.34 -3.04
CA LYS A 102 6.76 -4.92 -4.30
C LYS A 102 8.27 -5.16 -4.27
N ALA A 103 9.06 -4.19 -3.81
CA ALA A 103 10.52 -4.31 -3.69
C ALA A 103 10.93 -5.36 -2.64
N HIS A 104 10.28 -5.37 -1.48
CA HIS A 104 10.54 -6.33 -0.41
C HIS A 104 10.21 -7.76 -0.86
N LYS A 105 9.09 -7.96 -1.58
CA LYS A 105 8.74 -9.27 -2.15
C LYS A 105 9.77 -9.73 -3.18
N ALA A 106 10.30 -8.82 -4.01
CA ALA A 106 11.38 -9.15 -4.94
C ALA A 106 12.65 -9.56 -4.19
N LEU A 107 13.05 -8.84 -3.15
CA LEU A 107 14.19 -9.18 -2.29
C LEU A 107 14.04 -10.56 -1.63
N GLU A 108 12.83 -10.90 -1.18
CA GLU A 108 12.54 -12.22 -0.59
C GLU A 108 12.81 -13.38 -1.54
N THR A 109 12.61 -13.20 -2.85
CA THR A 109 12.81 -14.27 -3.84
C THR A 109 14.25 -14.75 -3.92
N ILE A 110 15.22 -13.92 -3.50
CA ILE A 110 16.65 -14.23 -3.54
C ILE A 110 17.26 -14.41 -2.14
N THR A 111 16.52 -14.10 -1.08
CA THR A 111 17.02 -14.16 0.31
C THR A 111 16.37 -15.27 1.14
N LEU A 112 15.17 -15.72 0.80
CA LEU A 112 14.47 -16.78 1.53
C LEU A 112 14.74 -18.15 0.92
N THR A 113 14.87 -19.17 1.77
CA THR A 113 14.80 -20.56 1.32
C THR A 113 13.37 -20.91 0.90
N LYS A 114 13.23 -21.93 0.04
CA LYS A 114 11.94 -22.40 -0.48
C LYS A 114 10.90 -22.64 0.62
N ASP A 115 11.27 -23.34 1.69
CA ASP A 115 10.34 -23.71 2.76
C ASP A 115 9.85 -22.47 3.53
N VAL A 116 10.74 -21.51 3.79
CA VAL A 116 10.40 -20.25 4.44
C VAL A 116 9.49 -19.40 3.54
N ALA A 117 9.79 -19.34 2.24
CA ALA A 117 8.99 -18.61 1.26
C ALA A 117 7.56 -19.19 1.13
N HIS A 118 7.39 -20.51 1.25
CA HIS A 118 6.06 -21.14 1.28
C HIS A 118 5.33 -20.96 2.62
N PHE A 119 6.06 -21.00 3.73
CA PHE A 119 5.47 -20.91 5.07
C PHE A 119 5.01 -19.49 5.43
N LYS A 120 5.78 -18.46 5.03
CA LYS A 120 5.50 -17.06 5.38
C LYS A 120 4.09 -16.58 4.99
N PRO A 121 3.57 -16.82 3.78
CA PRO A 121 2.21 -16.43 3.40
C PRO A 121 1.12 -17.07 4.26
N ILE A 122 1.29 -18.32 4.69
CA ILE A 122 0.34 -19.02 5.57
C ILE A 122 0.25 -18.29 6.91
N MET A 123 1.41 -18.00 7.52
CA MET A 123 1.47 -17.25 8.78
C MET A 123 0.92 -15.84 8.64
N ARG A 124 1.20 -15.15 7.53
CA ARG A 124 0.66 -13.83 7.23
C ARG A 124 -0.87 -13.85 7.20
N SER A 125 -1.47 -14.83 6.51
CA SER A 125 -2.93 -14.95 6.44
C SER A 125 -3.55 -15.21 7.80
N ASN A 126 -2.95 -16.08 8.62
CA ASN A 126 -3.43 -16.38 9.96
C ASN A 126 -3.40 -15.15 10.87
N LEU A 127 -2.32 -14.36 10.81
CA LEU A 127 -2.21 -13.12 11.56
C LEU A 127 -3.29 -12.12 11.15
N LEU A 128 -3.46 -11.87 9.84
CA LEU A 128 -4.47 -10.93 9.33
C LEU A 128 -5.88 -11.30 9.79
N ASN A 129 -6.24 -12.58 9.69
CA ASN A 129 -7.55 -13.07 10.13
C ASN A 129 -7.77 -12.93 11.64
N ASN A 130 -6.73 -13.16 12.46
CA ASN A 130 -6.83 -13.01 13.90
C ASN A 130 -6.97 -11.54 14.32
N TYR A 131 -6.23 -10.62 13.68
CA TYR A 131 -6.37 -9.19 13.95
C TYR A 131 -7.74 -8.65 13.54
N THR A 132 -8.33 -9.12 12.44
CA THR A 132 -9.71 -8.74 12.06
C THR A 132 -10.77 -9.20 13.08
N MET A 133 -10.48 -10.24 13.89
CA MET A 133 -11.38 -10.70 14.94
C MET A 133 -11.23 -9.92 16.26
N ASP A 134 -10.04 -9.43 16.61
CA ASP A 134 -9.76 -8.83 17.92
C ASP A 134 -10.34 -7.41 18.11
N PHE A 135 -10.44 -6.61 17.03
CA PHE A 135 -11.09 -5.30 17.07
C PHE A 135 -12.61 -5.35 17.34
N GLY A 136 -13.19 -6.55 17.43
CA GLY A 136 -14.61 -6.76 17.77
C GLY A 136 -14.92 -7.00 19.25
N SER A 137 -13.92 -7.01 20.12
CA SER A 137 -14.13 -7.34 21.55
C SER A 137 -14.23 -6.12 22.47
N HIS A 138 -13.98 -4.90 21.98
CA HIS A 138 -13.94 -3.66 22.77
C HIS A 138 -14.77 -2.51 22.19
N LEU A 139 -16.01 -2.81 21.78
CA LEU A 139 -17.12 -1.85 21.69
C LEU A 139 -18.39 -2.47 22.28
#